data_AF-A0A929D146-F1
#
_entry.id   AF-A0A929D146-F1
#
_cell.length_a   1.000
_cell.length_b   1.000
_cell.length_c   1.000
_cell.angle_alpha   90.00
_cell.angle_beta   90.00
_cell.angle_gamma   90.00
#
_symmetry.space_group_name_H-M   'P 1'
#
loop_
_entity.id
_entity.type
_entity.pdbx_description
1 polymer ?
#
loop_
_entity_poly.entity_id
_entity_poly.type
_entity_poly.pdbx_seq_one_letter_code
_entity_poly.pdbx_strand_id
1 'polypeptide(L)'
;MAKPKDKTTATEAKLGRRRSKTKAPSLKRGFYAQALSEAEQVLLPEAKEIEGLDEEIALLRVKLTSALEEQPDNMSLMMRGVDLLVKAVAAKYRLSKKSREDLADAINEVLKEIGIALFPSN
;
A
#
# COMPACT_ATOMS: atom_id res chain seq x y z
N MET A 1 40.69 17.38 76.71
CA MET A 1 41.60 17.95 75.69
C MET A 1 42.35 16.81 75.00
N ALA A 2 42.00 16.49 73.76
CA ALA A 2 42.83 15.65 72.88
C ALA A 2 42.47 15.97 71.43
N LYS A 3 43.49 16.34 70.66
CA LYS A 3 43.43 16.86 69.28
C LYS A 3 43.11 15.77 68.26
N PRO A 4 42.60 16.12 67.07
CA PRO A 4 43.00 15.44 65.84
C PRO A 4 43.93 16.35 65.00
N LYS A 5 45.07 15.79 64.58
CA LYS A 5 45.96 16.29 63.53
C LYS A 5 45.59 15.53 62.24
N ASP A 6 45.19 16.19 61.14
CA ASP A 6 46.06 16.66 60.02
C ASP A 6 46.61 15.45 59.21
N LYS A 7 46.42 15.21 57.89
CA LYS A 7 46.55 16.07 56.70
C LYS A 7 46.14 15.35 55.39
N THR A 8 45.52 16.10 54.46
CA THR A 8 45.89 16.33 53.03
C THR A 8 46.09 15.09 52.11
N THR A 9 45.39 14.95 50.98
CA THR A 9 45.78 15.59 49.70
C THR A 9 44.71 15.44 48.60
N ALA A 10 44.51 16.51 47.86
CA ALA A 10 43.77 16.60 46.60
C ALA A 10 44.65 16.16 45.41
N THR A 11 44.01 15.61 44.36
CA THR A 11 44.37 15.53 42.92
C THR A 11 43.75 14.22 42.37
N GLU A 12 43.18 14.04 41.19
CA GLU A 12 42.86 14.85 40.02
C GLU A 12 41.99 13.96 39.11
N ALA A 13 41.10 14.59 38.36
CA ALA A 13 40.67 14.24 36.99
C ALA A 13 40.59 12.76 36.55
N LYS A 14 39.36 12.26 36.40
CA LYS A 14 38.99 11.62 35.12
C LYS A 14 37.50 11.78 34.81
N LEU A 15 37.23 12.86 34.07
CA LEU A 15 35.98 13.16 33.39
C LEU A 15 35.69 12.06 32.34
N GLY A 16 35.15 10.93 32.79
CA GLY A 16 34.59 9.90 31.94
C GLY A 16 33.23 10.34 31.41
N ARG A 17 33.25 11.22 30.40
CA ARG A 17 32.07 11.69 29.65
C ARG A 17 31.36 10.48 29.03
N ARG A 18 30.42 9.88 29.76
CA ARG A 18 29.45 8.92 29.21
C ARG A 18 28.58 9.69 28.22
N ARG A 19 29.01 9.70 26.96
CA ARG A 19 28.17 10.12 25.82
C ARG A 19 26.93 9.23 25.85
N SER A 20 25.80 9.76 26.29
CA SER A 20 24.50 9.22 25.92
C SER A 20 24.45 9.24 24.40
N LYS A 21 24.64 8.08 23.79
CA LYS A 21 24.39 7.88 22.37
C LYS A 21 22.87 7.85 22.24
N THR A 22 22.25 9.03 22.32
CA THR A 22 20.86 9.23 21.95
C THR A 22 20.79 8.86 20.48
N LYS A 23 20.45 7.59 20.19
CA LYS A 23 20.06 7.19 18.84
C LYS A 23 18.87 8.07 18.52
N ALA A 24 19.06 9.02 17.62
CA ALA A 24 17.95 9.71 16.98
C ALA A 24 16.94 8.63 16.56
N PRO A 25 15.64 8.83 16.78
CA PRO A 25 14.65 7.88 16.33
C PRO A 25 14.85 7.79 14.83
N SER A 26 15.40 6.67 14.35
CA SER A 26 15.36 6.35 12.94
C SER A 26 13.87 6.37 12.61
N LEU A 27 13.43 7.37 11.85
CA LEU A 27 12.10 7.40 11.24
C LEU A 27 11.93 6.00 10.68
N LYS A 28 11.11 5.18 11.36
CA LYS A 28 11.04 3.75 11.07
C LYS A 28 10.57 3.70 9.64
N ARG A 29 11.49 3.35 8.73
CA ARG A 29 11.19 3.24 7.31
C ARG A 29 9.96 2.33 7.24
N GLY A 30 8.85 2.85 6.70
CA GLY A 30 7.57 2.16 6.75
C GLY A 30 7.70 0.74 6.20
N PHE A 31 6.84 -0.18 6.63
CA PHE A 31 6.90 -1.59 6.25
C PHE A 31 7.11 -1.81 4.73
N TYR A 32 6.51 -0.96 3.90
CA TYR A 32 6.61 -1.01 2.43
C TYR A 32 7.79 -0.26 1.82
N ALA A 33 8.58 0.50 2.58
CA ALA A 33 9.65 1.33 2.03
C ALA A 33 10.83 0.53 1.44
N GLN A 34 10.88 -0.77 1.68
CA GLN A 34 11.85 -1.68 1.06
C GLN A 34 11.38 -2.20 -0.30
N ALA A 35 10.08 -2.10 -0.59
CA ALA A 35 9.47 -2.56 -1.84
C ALA A 35 9.23 -1.42 -2.84
N LEU A 36 9.54 -0.17 -2.45
CA LEU A 36 9.32 1.03 -3.26
C LEU A 36 10.65 1.63 -3.69
N SER A 37 10.74 2.01 -4.97
CA SER A 37 11.80 2.87 -5.49
C SER A 37 11.80 4.23 -4.79
N GLU A 38 12.91 4.98 -4.90
CA GLU A 38 13.01 6.31 -4.29
C GLU A 38 11.92 7.28 -4.80
N ALA A 39 11.58 7.19 -6.09
CA ALA A 39 10.49 7.97 -6.68
C ALA A 39 9.13 7.61 -6.06
N GLU A 40 8.84 6.31 -5.90
CA GLU A 40 7.58 5.84 -5.31
C GLU A 40 7.47 6.18 -3.81
N GLN A 41 8.59 6.22 -3.08
CA GLN A 41 8.60 6.63 -1.67
C GLN A 41 8.20 8.10 -1.47
N VAL A 42 8.49 8.97 -2.45
CA VAL A 42 8.08 10.38 -2.43
C VAL A 42 6.59 10.55 -2.72
N LEU A 43 6.01 9.68 -3.56
CA LEU A 43 4.59 9.72 -3.93
C LEU A 43 3.68 9.06 -2.89
N LEU A 44 4.22 8.12 -2.09
CA LEU A 44 3.44 7.36 -1.12
C LEU A 44 2.68 8.22 -0.08
N PRO A 45 3.25 9.32 0.49
CA PRO A 45 2.50 10.18 1.40
C PRO A 45 1.27 10.80 0.74
N GLU A 46 1.39 11.31 -0.47
CA GLU A 46 0.27 11.89 -1.22
C GLU A 46 -0.78 10.82 -1.55
N ALA A 47 -0.34 9.65 -2.00
CA ALA A 47 -1.24 8.53 -2.29
C ALA A 47 -2.00 8.01 -1.05
N LYS A 48 -1.50 8.26 0.17
CA LYS A 48 -2.19 7.89 1.42
C LYS A 48 -3.31 8.85 1.80
N GLU A 49 -3.25 10.08 1.33
CA GLU A 49 -4.26 11.12 1.62
C GLU A 49 -5.45 11.05 0.64
N ILE A 50 -5.36 10.22 -0.40
CA ILE A 50 -6.49 9.98 -1.32
C ILE A 50 -7.55 9.17 -0.57
N GLU A 51 -8.63 9.85 -0.18
CA GLU A 51 -9.80 9.24 0.46
C GLU A 51 -10.88 8.88 -0.58
N GLY A 52 -11.44 7.68 -0.42
CA GLY A 52 -12.48 7.18 -1.32
C GLY A 52 -11.92 6.46 -2.54
N LEU A 53 -12.76 5.63 -3.17
CA LEU A 53 -12.43 4.93 -4.43
C LEU A 53 -13.53 5.13 -5.47
N ASP A 54 -14.43 6.08 -5.23
CA ASP A 54 -15.69 6.21 -5.95
C ASP A 54 -15.44 6.76 -7.35
N GLU A 55 -14.61 7.79 -7.43
CA GLU A 55 -14.20 8.43 -8.68
C GLU A 55 -13.28 7.51 -9.48
N GLU A 56 -12.39 6.75 -8.83
CA GLU A 56 -11.51 5.77 -9.48
C GLU A 56 -12.32 4.59 -10.04
N ILE A 57 -13.30 4.07 -9.30
CA ILE A 57 -14.22 3.04 -9.80
C ILE A 57 -15.05 3.57 -10.96
N ALA A 58 -15.53 4.81 -10.89
CA ALA A 58 -16.26 5.43 -11.99
C ALA A 58 -15.38 5.58 -13.24
N LEU A 59 -14.15 6.07 -13.07
CA LEU A 59 -13.17 6.21 -14.15
C LEU A 59 -12.82 4.85 -14.78
N LEU A 60 -12.58 3.82 -13.96
CA LEU A 60 -12.30 2.46 -14.44
C LEU A 60 -13.45 1.90 -15.27
N ARG A 61 -14.71 2.14 -14.88
CA ARG A 61 -15.89 1.74 -15.66
C ARG A 61 -15.91 2.42 -17.03
N VAL A 62 -15.70 3.74 -17.08
CA VAL A 62 -15.66 4.49 -18.34
C VAL A 62 -14.54 3.96 -19.24
N LYS A 63 -13.33 3.77 -18.69
CA LYS A 63 -12.20 3.25 -19.47
C LYS A 63 -12.40 1.83 -19.97
N LEU A 64 -13.04 0.97 -19.18
CA LEU A 64 -13.38 -0.38 -19.61
C LEU A 64 -14.41 -0.35 -20.76
N THR A 65 -15.42 0.51 -20.67
CA THR A 65 -16.40 0.70 -21.76
C THR A 65 -15.75 1.21 -23.04
N SER A 66 -14.90 2.25 -22.96
CA SER A 66 -14.18 2.74 -24.14
C SER A 66 -13.25 1.68 -24.73
N ALA A 67 -12.56 0.90 -23.90
CA ALA A 67 -11.71 -0.20 -24.37
C ALA A 67 -12.50 -1.30 -25.10
N LEU A 68 -13.73 -1.59 -24.65
CA LEU A 68 -14.65 -2.52 -25.33
C LEU A 68 -15.07 -2.02 -26.71
N GLU A 69 -15.32 -0.72 -26.84
CA GLU A 69 -15.70 -0.10 -28.12
C GLU A 69 -14.54 -0.03 -29.10
N GLU A 70 -13.35 0.34 -28.62
CA GLU A 70 -12.15 0.52 -29.44
C GLU A 70 -11.50 -0.82 -29.85
N GLN A 71 -11.53 -1.82 -28.97
CA GLN A 71 -10.84 -3.11 -29.15
C GLN A 71 -11.69 -4.30 -28.69
N PRO A 72 -12.83 -4.56 -29.34
CA PRO A 72 -13.77 -5.60 -28.91
C PRO A 72 -13.19 -7.01 -28.91
N ASP A 73 -12.19 -7.29 -29.73
CA ASP A 73 -11.56 -8.63 -29.82
C ASP A 73 -10.44 -8.84 -28.78
N ASN A 74 -10.04 -7.79 -28.05
CA ASN A 74 -8.94 -7.87 -27.09
C ASN A 74 -9.40 -8.41 -25.73
N MET A 75 -9.75 -9.69 -25.70
CA MET A 75 -10.28 -10.36 -24.51
C MET A 75 -9.32 -10.29 -23.31
N SER A 76 -8.00 -10.30 -23.54
CA SER A 76 -7.01 -10.19 -22.46
C SER A 76 -7.07 -8.83 -21.76
N LEU A 77 -7.25 -7.74 -22.52
CA LEU A 77 -7.41 -6.40 -21.97
C LEU A 77 -8.71 -6.28 -21.15
N MET A 78 -9.80 -6.84 -21.66
CA MET A 78 -11.08 -6.93 -20.95
C MET A 78 -10.92 -7.62 -19.59
N MET A 79 -10.35 -8.83 -19.56
CA MET A 79 -10.22 -9.59 -18.31
C MET A 79 -9.37 -8.84 -17.28
N ARG A 80 -8.29 -8.17 -17.72
CA ARG A 80 -7.46 -7.34 -16.82
C ARG A 80 -8.22 -6.13 -16.28
N GLY A 81 -8.99 -5.46 -17.13
CA GLY A 81 -9.80 -4.31 -16.73
C GLY A 81 -10.90 -4.69 -15.75
N VAL A 82 -11.55 -5.83 -15.98
CA VAL A 82 -12.55 -6.39 -15.07
C VAL A 82 -11.93 -6.77 -13.72
N ASP A 83 -10.82 -7.50 -13.69
CA ASP A 83 -10.11 -7.86 -12.45
C ASP A 83 -9.72 -6.62 -11.64
N LEU A 84 -9.25 -5.56 -12.32
CA LEU A 84 -8.91 -4.29 -11.67
C LEU A 84 -10.14 -3.61 -11.06
N LEU A 85 -11.27 -3.60 -11.77
CA LEU A 85 -12.53 -3.04 -11.27
C LEU A 85 -13.05 -3.82 -10.06
N VAL A 86 -12.96 -5.15 -10.07
CA VAL A 86 -13.33 -6.00 -8.93
C VAL A 86 -12.49 -5.68 -7.71
N LYS A 87 -11.17 -5.55 -7.88
CA LYS A 87 -10.25 -5.20 -6.79
C LYS A 87 -10.57 -3.82 -6.19
N ALA A 88 -10.86 -2.83 -7.03
CA ALA A 88 -11.22 -1.48 -6.58
C ALA A 88 -12.54 -1.49 -5.78
N VAL A 89 -13.59 -2.14 -6.30
CA VAL A 89 -14.88 -2.30 -5.61
C VAL A 89 -14.70 -3.06 -4.28
N ALA A 90 -13.93 -4.14 -4.29
CA ALA A 90 -13.69 -4.93 -3.09
C ALA A 90 -12.92 -4.14 -2.01
N ALA A 91 -11.98 -3.30 -2.42
CA ALA A 91 -11.27 -2.40 -1.51
C ALA A 91 -12.20 -1.33 -0.93
N LYS A 92 -13.02 -0.68 -1.77
CA LYS A 92 -13.99 0.35 -1.35
C LYS A 92 -14.95 -0.15 -0.28
N TYR A 93 -15.58 -1.29 -0.54
CA TYR A 93 -16.59 -1.86 0.36
C TYR A 93 -15.98 -2.74 1.46
N ARG A 94 -14.63 -2.79 1.56
CA ARG A 94 -13.88 -3.61 2.53
C ARG A 94 -14.40 -5.06 2.54
N LEU A 95 -14.66 -5.59 1.35
CA LEU A 95 -15.29 -6.91 1.18
C LEU A 95 -14.43 -7.97 1.85
N SER A 96 -15.10 -8.91 2.52
CA SER A 96 -14.45 -10.12 3.03
C SER A 96 -13.82 -10.90 1.88
N LYS A 97 -12.82 -11.74 2.17
CA LYS A 97 -12.18 -12.61 1.15
C LYS A 97 -13.22 -13.42 0.37
N LYS A 98 -14.18 -14.02 1.08
CA LYS A 98 -15.26 -14.79 0.47
C LYS A 98 -16.16 -13.93 -0.42
N SER A 99 -16.57 -12.75 0.04
CA SER A 99 -17.41 -11.84 -0.77
C SER A 99 -16.70 -11.32 -2.02
N ARG A 100 -15.37 -11.21 -1.99
CA ARG A 100 -14.56 -10.86 -3.17
C ARG A 100 -14.50 -11.99 -4.18
N GLU A 101 -14.32 -13.22 -3.71
CA GLU A 101 -14.33 -14.44 -4.56
C GLU A 101 -15.71 -14.61 -5.21
N ASP A 102 -16.78 -14.53 -4.41
CA ASP A 102 -18.16 -14.64 -4.90
C ASP A 102 -18.47 -13.55 -5.96
N LEU A 103 -17.94 -12.32 -5.79
CA LEU A 103 -18.09 -11.24 -6.78
C LEU A 103 -17.31 -11.50 -8.07
N ALA A 104 -16.08 -12.00 -7.96
CA ALA A 104 -15.26 -12.35 -9.12
C ALA A 104 -15.92 -13.49 -9.93
N ASP A 105 -16.46 -14.49 -9.24
CA ASP A 105 -17.16 -15.62 -9.87
C ASP A 105 -18.44 -15.16 -10.59
N ALA A 106 -19.25 -14.32 -9.94
CA ALA A 106 -20.46 -13.77 -10.57
C ALA A 106 -20.14 -12.98 -11.85
N ILE A 107 -19.05 -12.22 -11.84
CA ILE A 107 -18.62 -11.45 -13.01
C ILE A 107 -18.07 -12.37 -14.10
N ASN A 108 -17.29 -13.40 -13.74
CA ASN A 108 -16.81 -14.39 -14.70
C ASN A 108 -17.95 -15.15 -15.39
N GLU A 109 -19.01 -15.50 -14.67
CA GLU A 109 -20.20 -16.14 -15.27
C GLU A 109 -20.89 -15.21 -16.28
N VAL A 110 -21.11 -13.95 -15.92
CA VAL A 110 -21.67 -12.96 -16.87
C VAL A 110 -20.77 -12.80 -18.10
N LEU A 111 -19.45 -12.77 -17.93
CA LEU A 111 -18.50 -12.67 -19.04
C LEU A 111 -18.52 -13.92 -19.94
N LYS A 112 -18.69 -15.12 -19.37
CA LYS A 112 -18.86 -16.35 -20.16
C LYS A 112 -20.16 -16.30 -20.96
N GLU A 113 -21.26 -15.89 -20.33
CA GLU A 113 -22.56 -15.74 -21.01
C GLU A 113 -22.47 -14.76 -22.18
N ILE A 114 -21.84 -13.60 -21.97
CA ILE A 114 -21.60 -12.61 -23.03
C ILE A 114 -20.67 -13.18 -24.11
N GLY A 115 -19.59 -13.87 -23.71
CA GLY A 115 -18.66 -14.51 -24.64
C GLY A 115 -19.33 -15.55 -25.53
N ILE A 116 -20.25 -16.35 -24.99
CA ILE A 116 -21.08 -17.30 -25.74
C ILE A 116 -22.04 -16.56 -26.68
N ALA A 117 -22.64 -15.46 -26.23
CA ALA A 117 -23.58 -14.68 -27.03
C ALA A 117 -22.92 -13.93 -28.19
N LEU A 118 -21.68 -13.46 -28.01
CA LEU A 118 -20.92 -12.72 -29.02
C LEU A 118 -20.12 -13.63 -29.97
N PHE A 119 -19.71 -14.81 -29.50
CA PHE A 119 -19.00 -15.82 -30.28
C PHE A 119 -19.71 -17.18 -30.17
N PRO A 120 -20.91 -17.33 -30.77
CA PRO A 120 -21.57 -18.62 -30.79
C PRO A 120 -20.67 -19.62 -31.54
N SER A 121 -20.36 -20.74 -30.90
CA SER A 121 -19.61 -21.83 -31.53
C SER A 121 -20.36 -22.29 -32.78
N ASN A 122 -19.83 -21.96 -33.97
CA ASN A 122 -20.26 -22.53 -35.24
C ASN A 122 -19.83 -24.00 -35.36
#